data_AF-A0A7S1CEG0-F1
#
_entry.id   AF-A0A7S1CEG0-F1
#
_cell.length_a   1.000
_cell.length_b   1.000
_cell.length_c   1.000
_cell.angle_alpha   90.00
_cell.angle_beta   90.00
_cell.angle_gamma   90.00
#
_symmetry.space_group_name_H-M   'P 1'
#
loop_
_entity.id
_entity.type
_entity.pdbx_description
1 polymer ?
#
loop_
_entity_poly.entity_id
_entity_poly.type
_entity_poly.pdbx_seq_one_letter_code
_entity_poly.pdbx_strand_id
1 'polypeptide(L)'
;FRKNPFGGEYTVFAGLEEVLKHISSFSVTPEQVAYLREQMPSCEPGFFDYLASLDARSLRVYAVAEGTVVFPRTPLIRVEGPLALGQLLETTILVLCNYASLMTTNASRFRLAAGPDKVLPE
;
A
#
# COMPACT_ATOMS: atom_id res chain seq x y z
N PHE A 1 -11.26 4.43 -1.15
CA PHE A 1 -11.74 4.17 -2.53
C PHE A 1 -13.11 4.83 -2.75
N ARG A 2 -13.57 4.97 -4.01
CA ARG A 2 -14.79 5.74 -4.36
C ARG A 2 -16.01 4.90 -4.75
N LYS A 3 -15.80 3.68 -5.23
CA LYS A 3 -16.84 2.75 -5.67
C LYS A 3 -16.46 1.35 -5.21
N ASN A 4 -17.45 0.56 -4.80
CA ASN A 4 -17.22 -0.85 -4.51
C ASN A 4 -16.83 -1.60 -5.80
N PRO A 5 -15.94 -2.60 -5.71
CA PRO A 5 -15.60 -3.44 -6.84
C PRO A 5 -16.79 -4.33 -7.23
N PHE A 6 -16.81 -4.76 -8.49
CA PHE A 6 -17.82 -5.68 -9.05
C PHE A 6 -19.29 -5.24 -8.93
N GLY A 7 -19.55 -3.95 -8.69
CA GLY A 7 -20.91 -3.45 -8.44
C GLY A 7 -21.54 -3.98 -7.14
N GLY A 8 -20.72 -4.54 -6.23
CA GLY A 8 -21.19 -5.08 -4.96
C GLY A 8 -21.46 -4.02 -3.89
N GLU A 9 -21.99 -4.46 -2.76
CA GLU A 9 -22.32 -3.59 -1.63
C GLU A 9 -21.17 -3.42 -0.64
N TYR A 10 -20.14 -4.28 -0.71
CA TYR A 10 -19.03 -4.30 0.22
C TYR A 10 -17.68 -4.54 -0.46
N THR A 11 -16.61 -4.16 0.24
CA THR A 11 -15.22 -4.49 -0.10
C THR A 11 -14.56 -5.09 1.14
N VAL A 12 -13.75 -6.13 0.98
CA VAL A 12 -12.94 -6.67 2.08
C VAL A 12 -11.55 -6.05 2.00
N PHE A 13 -11.13 -5.37 3.08
CA PHE A 13 -9.81 -4.75 3.14
C PHE A 13 -8.72 -5.81 3.31
N ALA A 14 -7.69 -5.76 2.46
CA ALA A 14 -6.53 -6.64 2.53
C ALA A 14 -5.26 -5.94 2.00
N GLY A 15 -4.10 -6.53 2.31
CA GLY A 15 -2.79 -6.06 1.87
C GLY A 15 -2.07 -5.18 2.90
N LEU A 16 -2.54 -5.14 4.15
CA LEU A 16 -1.92 -4.38 5.22
C LEU A 16 -0.55 -4.96 5.59
N GLU A 17 -0.43 -6.29 5.61
CA GLU A 17 0.84 -6.97 5.93
C GLU A 17 1.96 -6.56 4.96
N GLU A 18 1.70 -6.63 3.65
CA GLU A 18 2.70 -6.24 2.64
C GLU A 18 3.02 -4.74 2.68
N VAL A 19 2.05 -3.89 3.00
CA VAL A 19 2.30 -2.46 3.22
C VAL A 19 3.25 -2.24 4.40
N LEU A 20 3.00 -2.89 5.54
CA LEU A 20 3.86 -2.75 6.73
C LEU A 20 5.26 -3.29 6.47
N LYS A 21 5.36 -4.42 5.78
CA LYS A 21 6.65 -5.01 5.37
C LYS A 21 7.42 -4.05 4.47
N HIS A 22 6.78 -3.51 3.43
CA HIS A 22 7.40 -2.55 2.52
C HIS A 22 7.91 -1.29 3.24
N ILE A 23 7.09 -0.70 4.12
CA ILE A 23 7.46 0.49 4.89
C ILE A 23 8.63 0.16 5.82
N SER A 24 8.61 -1.00 6.50
CA SER A 24 9.67 -1.41 7.43
C SER A 24 11.03 -1.65 6.75
N SER A 25 11.03 -2.07 5.49
CA SER A 25 12.24 -2.33 4.70
C SER A 25 12.61 -1.18 3.76
N PHE A 26 11.93 -0.04 3.85
CA PHE A 26 12.15 1.07 2.93
C PHE A 26 13.49 1.76 3.20
N SER A 27 14.36 1.76 2.20
CA SER A 27 15.61 2.52 2.16
C SER A 27 15.99 2.81 0.71
N VAL A 28 16.60 3.96 0.45
CA VAL A 28 17.14 4.29 -0.87
C VAL A 28 18.58 3.78 -0.95
N THR A 29 18.89 2.98 -1.98
CA THR A 29 20.26 2.44 -2.12
C THR A 29 21.20 3.44 -2.80
N PRO A 30 22.51 3.37 -2.54
CA PRO A 30 23.48 4.26 -3.20
C PRO A 30 23.42 4.18 -4.74
N GLU A 31 23.14 3.01 -5.29
CA GLU A 31 23.00 2.79 -6.73
C GLU A 31 21.78 3.52 -7.30
N GLN A 32 20.66 3.55 -6.57
CA GLN A 32 19.48 4.31 -6.96
C GLN A 32 19.73 5.81 -6.94
N VAL A 33 20.47 6.32 -5.94
CA VAL A 33 20.86 7.74 -5.87
C VAL A 33 21.80 8.10 -7.03
N ALA A 34 22.78 7.26 -7.33
CA ALA A 34 23.69 7.46 -8.47
C ALA A 34 22.92 7.51 -9.80
N TYR A 35 22.00 6.56 -10.00
CA TYR A 35 21.12 6.54 -11.16
C TYR A 35 20.29 7.82 -11.29
N LEU A 36 19.65 8.28 -10.20
CA LEU A 36 18.87 9.51 -10.22
C LEU A 36 19.73 10.75 -10.50
N ARG A 37 20.98 10.77 -10.01
CA ARG A 37 21.93 11.86 -10.28
C ARG A 37 22.30 11.95 -11.75
N GLU A 38 22.45 10.81 -12.43
CA GLU A 38 22.68 10.76 -13.87
C GLU A 38 21.44 11.19 -14.68
N GLN A 39 20.24 10.80 -14.26
CA GLN A 39 18.99 11.13 -14.96
C GLN A 39 18.50 12.57 -14.70
N MET A 40 18.90 13.18 -13.58
CA MET A 40 18.45 14.52 -13.16
C MET A 40 19.63 15.46 -12.86
N PRO A 41 20.46 15.80 -13.86
CA PRO A 41 21.69 16.57 -13.65
C PRO A 41 21.48 18.03 -13.25
N SER A 42 20.26 18.55 -13.41
CA SER A 42 19.90 19.92 -13.04
C SER A 42 19.51 20.10 -11.56
N CYS A 43 19.39 19.00 -10.80
CA CYS A 43 19.04 19.06 -9.38
C CYS A 43 20.24 19.46 -8.52
N GLU A 44 19.96 20.12 -7.40
CA GLU A 44 20.99 20.54 -6.44
C GLU A 44 21.70 19.32 -5.81
N PRO A 45 23.02 19.38 -5.55
CA PRO A 45 23.74 18.27 -4.92
C PRO A 45 23.12 17.82 -3.59
N GLY A 46 22.65 18.77 -2.77
CA GLY A 46 22.04 18.49 -1.47
C GLY A 46 20.72 17.70 -1.54
N PHE A 47 20.04 17.69 -2.68
CA PHE A 47 18.86 16.84 -2.90
C PHE A 47 19.23 15.35 -2.87
N PHE A 48 20.37 14.98 -3.45
CA PHE A 48 20.83 13.59 -3.46
C PHE A 48 21.31 13.12 -2.09
N ASP A 49 21.91 14.03 -1.31
CA ASP A 49 22.28 13.75 0.08
C ASP A 49 21.02 13.55 0.95
N TYR A 50 19.99 14.37 0.71
CA TYR A 50 18.68 14.19 1.33
C TYR A 50 18.09 12.83 1.00
N LEU A 51 18.04 12.43 -0.29
CA LEU A 51 17.53 11.13 -0.71
C LEU A 51 18.28 9.96 -0.05
N ALA A 52 19.60 10.05 0.06
CA ALA A 52 20.42 9.02 0.70
C ALA A 52 20.17 8.90 2.21
N SER A 53 19.71 9.99 2.85
CA SER A 53 19.37 10.01 4.29
C SER A 53 17.93 9.58 4.61
N LEU A 54 17.09 9.33 3.60
CA LEU A 54 15.68 9.00 3.82
C LEU A 54 15.52 7.62 4.47
N ASP A 55 14.79 7.58 5.58
CA ASP A 55 14.30 6.37 6.21
C ASP A 55 12.80 6.46 6.53
N ALA A 56 12.15 5.32 6.69
CA ALA A 56 10.72 5.25 7.03
C ALA A 56 10.45 5.29 8.55
N ARG A 57 11.45 5.52 9.40
CA ARG A 57 11.32 5.37 10.87
C ARG A 57 10.44 6.44 11.51
N SER A 58 10.35 7.61 10.88
CA SER A 58 9.53 8.73 11.34
C SER A 58 8.06 8.63 10.92
N LEU A 59 7.68 7.60 10.16
CA LEU A 59 6.31 7.39 9.70
C LEU A 59 5.46 6.68 10.76
N ARG A 60 4.23 7.15 10.93
CA ARG A 60 3.20 6.48 11.73
C ARG A 60 2.07 6.05 10.79
N VAL A 61 1.66 4.80 10.91
CA VAL A 61 0.61 4.20 10.07
C VAL A 61 -0.54 3.77 10.96
N TYR A 62 -1.74 4.21 10.63
CA TYR A 62 -2.99 3.76 11.24
C TYR A 62 -3.82 3.09 10.14
N ALA A 63 -4.37 1.92 10.40
CA ALA A 63 -5.15 1.19 9.41
C ALA A 63 -6.33 0.46 10.05
N VAL A 64 -7.35 0.19 9.24
CA VAL A 64 -8.39 -0.78 9.57
C VAL A 64 -7.76 -2.17 9.61
N ALA A 65 -8.24 -3.06 10.49
CA ALA A 65 -7.76 -4.44 10.54
C ALA A 65 -8.00 -5.17 9.21
N GLU A 66 -7.02 -5.97 8.78
CA GLU A 66 -7.15 -6.82 7.59
C GLU A 66 -8.31 -7.83 7.74
N GLY A 67 -9.03 -8.09 6.65
CA GLY A 67 -10.25 -8.91 6.65
C GLY A 67 -11.53 -8.16 7.03
N THR A 68 -11.44 -6.89 7.42
CA THR A 68 -12.61 -6.07 7.75
C THR A 68 -13.40 -5.68 6.51
N VAL A 69 -14.73 -5.69 6.62
CA VAL A 69 -15.61 -5.13 5.60
C VAL A 69 -15.55 -3.60 5.63
N VAL A 70 -15.23 -3.00 4.49
CA VAL A 70 -15.05 -1.56 4.34
C VAL A 70 -15.92 -0.99 3.24
N PHE A 71 -16.25 0.31 3.37
CA PHE A 71 -17.17 1.01 2.49
C PHE A 71 -16.51 2.19 1.77
N PRO A 72 -17.07 2.61 0.62
CA PRO A 72 -16.55 3.76 -0.12
C PRO A 72 -16.48 5.01 0.75
N ARG A 73 -15.53 5.90 0.43
CA ARG A 73 -15.34 7.21 1.10
C ARG A 73 -14.97 7.14 2.59
N THR A 74 -14.59 5.96 3.08
CA THR A 74 -14.01 5.79 4.42
C THR A 74 -12.48 5.68 4.31
N PRO A 75 -11.70 6.33 5.19
CA PRO A 75 -10.25 6.14 5.22
C PRO A 75 -9.90 4.71 5.66
N LEU A 76 -9.07 4.03 4.88
CA LEU A 76 -8.60 2.67 5.18
C LEU A 76 -7.25 2.66 5.88
N ILE A 77 -6.34 3.51 5.38
CA ILE A 77 -5.00 3.73 5.92
C ILE A 77 -4.80 5.24 6.05
N ARG A 78 -4.21 5.65 7.16
CA ARG A 78 -3.74 7.01 7.42
C ARG A 78 -2.24 6.94 7.73
N VAL A 79 -1.46 7.71 6.98
CA VAL A 79 -0.01 7.82 7.15
C VAL A 79 0.30 9.23 7.65
N GLU A 80 1.06 9.33 8.74
CA GLU A 80 1.52 10.59 9.33
C GLU A 80 3.05 10.62 9.35
N GLY A 81 3.66 11.73 8.92
CA GLY A 81 5.11 11.90 8.91
C GLY A 81 5.57 12.98 7.92
N PRO A 82 6.87 12.99 7.57
CA PRO A 82 7.41 13.95 6.60
C PRO A 82 6.72 13.85 5.23
N LEU A 83 6.40 15.01 4.65
CA LEU A 83 5.66 15.11 3.39
C LEU A 83 6.30 14.32 2.25
N ALA A 84 7.62 14.43 2.08
CA ALA A 84 8.34 13.75 1.01
C ALA A 84 8.23 12.22 1.11
N LEU A 85 8.31 11.66 2.32
CA LEU A 85 8.17 10.22 2.54
C LEU A 85 6.73 9.75 2.26
N GLY A 86 5.74 10.48 2.77
CA GLY A 86 4.33 10.17 2.51
C GLY A 86 4.02 10.17 1.01
N GLN A 87 4.54 11.16 0.28
CA GLN A 87 4.35 11.28 -1.16
C GLN A 87 5.04 10.16 -1.94
N LEU A 88 6.26 9.77 -1.54
CA LEU A 88 7.04 8.74 -2.21
C LEU A 88 6.41 7.34 -2.04
N LEU A 89 5.87 7.06 -0.86
CA LEU A 89 5.25 5.78 -0.53
C LEU A 89 3.80 5.64 -1.01
N GLU A 90 3.13 6.75 -1.33
CA GLU A 90 1.72 6.78 -1.72
C GLU A 90 1.39 5.75 -2.82
N THR A 91 2.18 5.76 -3.90
CA THR A 91 1.96 4.87 -5.06
C THR A 91 2.03 3.40 -4.68
N THR A 92 3.06 3.00 -3.93
CA THR A 92 3.23 1.60 -3.53
C THR A 92 2.13 1.15 -2.58
N ILE A 93 1.79 1.97 -1.58
CA ILE A 93 0.70 1.68 -0.64
C ILE A 93 -0.63 1.50 -1.39
N LEU A 94 -0.93 2.38 -2.35
CA LEU A 94 -2.12 2.28 -3.17
C LEU A 94 -2.16 0.99 -3.98
N VAL A 95 -1.07 0.59 -4.62
CA VAL A 95 -1.01 -0.63 -5.43
C VAL A 95 -1.24 -1.87 -4.56
N LEU A 96 -0.50 -1.99 -3.45
CA LEU A 96 -0.59 -3.13 -2.53
C LEU A 96 -2.01 -3.31 -1.98
N CYS A 97 -2.62 -2.22 -1.48
CA CYS A 97 -3.96 -2.27 -0.91
C CYS A 97 -5.05 -2.52 -1.94
N ASN A 98 -5.01 -1.80 -3.08
CA ASN A 98 -6.06 -1.89 -4.08
C ASN A 98 -6.11 -3.28 -4.72
N TYR A 99 -4.94 -3.85 -5.05
CA TYR A 99 -4.87 -5.18 -5.65
C TYR A 99 -5.36 -6.25 -4.67
N ALA A 100 -4.81 -6.27 -3.46
CA ALA A 100 -5.18 -7.26 -2.44
C ALA A 100 -6.67 -7.16 -2.07
N SER A 101 -7.19 -5.95 -1.83
CA SER A 101 -8.61 -5.76 -1.49
C SER A 101 -9.55 -6.19 -2.64
N LEU A 102 -9.17 -5.95 -3.90
CA LEU A 102 -9.94 -6.39 -5.06
C LEU A 102 -9.98 -7.93 -5.15
N MET A 103 -8.83 -8.58 -4.98
CA MET A 103 -8.73 -10.04 -5.03
C MET A 103 -9.50 -10.70 -3.88
N THR A 104 -9.32 -10.22 -2.65
CA THR A 104 -10.03 -10.75 -1.47
C THR A 104 -11.54 -10.57 -1.59
N THR A 105 -11.99 -9.43 -2.11
CA THR A 105 -13.44 -9.22 -2.34
C THR A 105 -13.97 -10.18 -3.40
N ASN A 106 -13.20 -10.47 -4.46
CA ASN A 106 -13.60 -11.44 -5.47
C ASN A 106 -13.66 -12.87 -4.91
N ALA A 107 -12.64 -13.27 -4.15
CA ALA A 107 -12.58 -14.56 -3.48
C ALA A 107 -13.75 -14.76 -2.51
N SER A 108 -14.09 -13.73 -1.72
CA SER A 108 -15.27 -13.72 -0.84
C SER A 108 -16.56 -14.01 -1.62
N ARG A 109 -16.75 -13.36 -2.79
CA ARG A 109 -17.93 -13.59 -3.64
C ARG A 109 -17.99 -15.02 -4.17
N PHE A 110 -16.85 -15.59 -4.58
CA PHE A 110 -16.80 -16.99 -5.01
C PHE A 110 -17.08 -17.96 -3.86
N ARG A 111 -16.56 -17.68 -2.65
CA ARG A 111 -16.85 -18.51 -1.47
C ARG A 111 -18.34 -18.48 -1.11
N LEU A 112 -18.98 -17.31 -1.21
CA LEU A 112 -20.43 -17.19 -1.00
C LEU A 112 -21.21 -17.98 -2.06
N ALA A 113 -20.81 -17.92 -3.33
CA ALA A 113 -21.46 -18.67 -4.40
C ALA A 113 -21.27 -20.20 -4.29
N ALA A 114 -20.13 -20.66 -3.78
CA ALA A 114 -19.84 -22.08 -3.60
C ALA A 114 -20.63 -22.72 -2.44
N GLY A 115 -21.08 -21.92 -1.46
CA GLY A 115 -21.80 -22.39 -0.28
C GLY A 115 -20.89 -22.84 0.87
N PRO A 116 -21.45 -23.05 2.07
CA PRO A 116 -20.68 -23.37 3.28
C PRO A 116 -20.05 -24.78 3.24
N ASP A 117 -20.69 -25.71 2.55
CA ASP A 117 -20.32 -27.14 2.53
C ASP A 117 -19.11 -27.45 1.63
N LYS A 118 -18.68 -26.49 0.80
CA LYS A 118 -17.50 -26.65 -0.04
C LYS A 118 -16.25 -26.28 0.73
N VAL A 119 -15.50 -27.31 1.10
CA VAL A 119 -14.18 -27.22 1.72
C VAL A 119 -13.11 -27.40 0.65
N LEU A 120 -11.97 -26.73 0.83
CA LEU A 120 -10.79 -27.01 0.03
C LEU A 120 -10.34 -28.45 0.36
N PRO A 121 -10.06 -29.30 -0.65
CA PRO A 121 -9.39 -30.57 -0.40
C PRO A 121 -8.01 -30.28 0.20
N GLU A 122 -7.69 -30.97 1.29
CA GLU A 122 -6.37 -30.91 1.95
C GLU A 122 -5.23 -31.38 1.04
#